data_AF-A0A7D6ZCG6-F1
#
_entry.id   AF-A0A7D6ZCG6-F1
#
_cell.length_a   1.000
_cell.length_b   1.000
_cell.length_c   1.000
_cell.angle_alpha   90.00
_cell.angle_beta   90.00
_cell.angle_gamma   90.00
#
_symmetry.space_group_name_H-M   'P 1'
#
loop_
_entity.id
_entity.type
_entity.pdbx_description
1 polymer ?
#
loop_
_entity_poly.entity_id
_entity_poly.type
_entity_poly.pdbx_seq_one_letter_code
_entity_poly.pdbx_strand_id
1 'polypeptide(L)'
;MTSAGKNTTASADYQAAAPAELPRYLQSPPWEWTREPVVMAARTAERPGFLAWQPGEKERASKLPVKLLWDGEGDRDEFIAAGLAYDHARDGGYHAAYLVAGAEATVRPYLERGRAWGTADEFLRILARFDSAAVDFVLRSDRGYSGVTAALLPVGGSEVTRRMAELLAGPYDLRWDSTCRRWFERHIDSAAPDLVAAALSAPQSDRSAVGIPGRGKPRGEVATSALDRGTAEVALRRLAEQGLRAALLAAAEPYGPEGVAAIAAAADPLLELPDKIPALPDWLTPNRLPPIILRDSGNRLPVEAVTVFCTMLAMSGPAHTYAGVREIAALGTPESLADFVFELFET
;
A
#
# COMPACT_ATOMS: atom_id res chain seq x y z
N MET A 1 34.00 -26.63 -42.09
CA MET A 1 34.79 -25.41 -42.37
C MET A 1 33.83 -24.30 -42.78
N THR A 2 33.35 -23.49 -41.84
CA THR A 2 33.16 -22.05 -42.04
C THR A 2 32.95 -21.42 -40.66
N SER A 3 33.98 -20.70 -40.25
CA SER A 3 34.05 -19.87 -39.06
C SER A 3 33.05 -18.72 -39.21
N ALA A 4 32.09 -18.60 -38.29
CA ALA A 4 31.31 -17.39 -38.09
C ALA A 4 31.93 -16.64 -36.90
N GLY A 5 32.51 -15.48 -37.21
CA GLY A 5 33.33 -14.70 -36.30
C GLY A 5 32.60 -14.30 -35.03
N LYS A 6 33.32 -14.43 -33.91
CA LYS A 6 33.06 -13.68 -32.70
C LYS A 6 33.14 -12.19 -33.06
N ASN A 7 32.03 -11.47 -32.93
CA ASN A 7 32.06 -10.02 -32.82
C ASN A 7 32.72 -9.68 -31.49
N THR A 8 34.05 -9.59 -31.49
CA THR A 8 34.78 -8.85 -30.47
C THR A 8 34.43 -7.38 -30.66
N THR A 9 33.41 -6.91 -29.94
CA THR A 9 33.23 -5.48 -29.71
C THR A 9 34.50 -4.98 -29.05
N ALA A 10 35.18 -4.07 -29.74
CA ALA A 10 36.39 -3.42 -29.24
C ALA A 10 36.11 -2.83 -27.85
N SER A 11 36.95 -3.19 -26.88
CA SER A 11 37.06 -2.55 -25.58
C SER A 11 37.38 -1.08 -25.81
N ALA A 12 36.36 -0.23 -25.95
CA ALA A 12 36.53 1.20 -25.77
C ALA A 12 37.00 1.39 -24.32
N ASP A 13 38.14 2.05 -24.12
CA ASP A 13 38.69 2.38 -22.80
C ASP A 13 37.78 3.43 -22.13
N TYR A 14 36.62 2.99 -21.64
CA TYR A 14 35.73 3.84 -20.86
C TYR A 14 36.41 4.17 -19.54
N GLN A 15 36.55 5.46 -19.22
CA GLN A 15 37.06 5.87 -17.92
C GLN A 15 36.10 5.45 -16.80
N ALA A 16 36.63 5.04 -15.66
CA ALA A 16 35.81 4.74 -14.49
C ALA A 16 35.23 6.04 -13.93
N ALA A 17 33.94 6.03 -13.62
CA ALA A 17 33.26 7.19 -13.07
C ALA A 17 33.84 7.56 -11.70
N ALA A 18 34.01 8.87 -11.46
CA ALA A 18 34.47 9.36 -10.17
C ALA A 18 33.34 9.25 -9.12
N PRO A 19 33.63 9.12 -7.82
CA PRO A 19 32.59 9.01 -6.78
C PRO A 19 31.55 10.14 -6.82
N ALA A 20 31.97 11.37 -7.14
CA ALA A 20 31.08 12.53 -7.26
C ALA A 20 30.08 12.45 -8.43
N GLU A 21 30.33 11.59 -9.42
CA GLU A 21 29.45 11.34 -10.56
C GLU A 21 28.37 10.28 -10.22
N LEU A 22 28.51 9.58 -9.09
CA LEU A 22 27.63 8.49 -8.70
C LEU A 22 26.60 8.97 -7.67
N PRO A 23 25.35 8.48 -7.73
CA PRO A 23 24.42 8.69 -6.63
C PRO A 23 24.91 8.09 -5.32
N ARG A 24 24.47 8.68 -4.20
CA ARG A 24 24.89 8.28 -2.84
C ARG A 24 24.76 6.78 -2.60
N TYR A 25 23.69 6.14 -3.07
CA TYR A 25 23.43 4.72 -2.85
C TYR A 25 24.41 3.76 -3.54
N LEU A 26 25.23 4.25 -4.47
CA LEU A 26 26.35 3.48 -5.05
C LEU A 26 27.69 3.79 -4.39
N GLN A 27 27.84 4.98 -3.79
CA GLN A 27 29.02 5.34 -3.01
C GLN A 27 29.01 4.68 -1.63
N SER A 28 27.84 4.67 -0.99
CA SER A 28 27.58 4.01 0.29
C SER A 28 26.23 3.29 0.16
N PRO A 29 26.21 1.96 0.18
CA PRO A 29 24.99 1.20 -0.02
C PRO A 29 23.92 1.48 1.04
N PRO A 30 22.62 1.43 0.69
CA PRO A 30 21.52 1.72 1.63
C PRO A 30 21.50 0.85 2.90
N TRP A 31 22.04 -0.37 2.83
CA TRP A 31 22.15 -1.30 3.97
C TRP A 31 23.30 -1.00 4.94
N GLU A 32 24.20 -0.08 4.59
CA GLU A 32 25.27 0.40 5.49
C GLU A 32 24.88 1.70 6.20
N TRP A 33 23.79 2.34 5.78
CA TRP A 33 23.34 3.58 6.39
C TRP A 33 22.84 3.29 7.81
N THR A 34 23.58 3.76 8.82
CA THR A 34 23.12 3.71 10.22
C THR A 34 21.89 4.58 10.37
N ARG A 35 20.85 4.04 11.01
CA ARG A 35 19.61 4.76 11.29
C ARG A 35 19.19 4.47 12.71
N GLU A 36 19.13 5.51 13.53
CA GLU A 36 18.33 5.44 14.75
C GLU A 36 16.89 5.77 14.37
N PRO A 37 15.91 4.91 14.69
CA PRO A 37 14.51 5.23 14.47
C PRO A 37 14.20 6.53 15.20
N VAL A 38 13.84 7.58 14.45
CA VAL A 38 13.30 8.79 15.05
C VAL A 38 11.94 8.41 15.64
N VAL A 39 11.84 8.53 16.95
CA VAL A 39 10.63 8.28 17.72
C VAL A 39 10.22 9.59 18.35
N MET A 40 9.03 10.07 17.99
CA MET A 40 8.44 11.27 18.53
C MET A 40 7.16 10.90 19.26
N ALA A 41 6.75 11.72 20.22
CA ALA A 41 5.41 11.63 20.82
C ALA A 41 4.34 12.18 19.84
N ALA A 42 4.37 11.71 18.59
CA ALA A 42 3.46 12.12 17.56
C ALA A 42 2.07 11.55 17.85
N ARG A 43 1.07 12.42 17.93
CA ARG A 43 -0.32 12.04 18.09
C ARG A 43 -1.18 12.85 17.13
N THR A 44 -2.07 12.14 16.45
CA THR A 44 -3.16 12.69 15.66
C THR A 44 -4.43 12.50 16.47
N ALA A 45 -5.30 13.51 16.53
CA ALA A 45 -6.64 13.31 17.07
C ALA A 45 -7.41 12.42 16.09
N GLU A 46 -8.05 11.37 16.60
CA GLU A 46 -8.85 10.47 15.77
C GLU A 46 -9.97 11.26 15.09
N ARG A 47 -10.00 11.21 13.76
CA ARG A 47 -10.99 11.91 12.95
C ARG A 47 -12.20 10.99 12.74
N PRO A 48 -13.41 11.45 13.07
CA PRO A 48 -14.62 10.67 12.82
C PRO A 48 -14.80 10.43 11.32
N GLY A 49 -15.51 9.35 10.99
CA GLY A 49 -15.83 9.03 9.61
C GLY A 49 -16.66 10.14 8.96
N PHE A 50 -16.34 10.47 7.70
CA PHE A 50 -17.08 11.45 6.92
C PHE A 50 -17.28 10.99 5.48
N LEU A 51 -18.24 11.60 4.78
CA LEU A 51 -18.46 11.37 3.36
C LEU A 51 -17.90 12.53 2.54
N ALA A 52 -17.10 12.21 1.53
CA ALA A 52 -16.49 13.19 0.63
C ALA A 52 -16.80 12.87 -0.83
N TRP A 53 -18.09 12.77 -1.18
CA TRP A 53 -18.58 12.46 -2.53
C TRP A 53 -17.96 13.34 -3.62
N GLN A 54 -17.58 12.73 -4.75
CA GLN A 54 -17.21 13.47 -5.96
C GLN A 54 -18.49 13.96 -6.69
N PRO A 55 -18.38 14.97 -7.57
CA PRO A 55 -19.53 15.47 -8.32
C PRO A 55 -20.32 14.36 -9.03
N GLY A 56 -21.64 14.29 -8.78
CA GLY A 56 -22.53 13.29 -9.38
C GLY A 56 -22.44 11.88 -8.78
N GLU A 57 -21.52 11.62 -7.85
CA GLU A 57 -21.30 10.28 -7.30
C GLU A 57 -22.43 9.85 -6.36
N LYS A 58 -22.90 10.73 -5.49
CA LYS A 58 -24.02 10.45 -4.58
C LYS A 58 -25.30 10.17 -5.37
N GLU A 59 -25.55 10.95 -6.44
CA GLU A 59 -26.72 10.79 -7.31
C GLU A 59 -26.67 9.46 -8.07
N ARG A 60 -25.50 9.07 -8.59
CA ARG A 60 -25.32 7.76 -9.24
C ARG A 60 -25.46 6.63 -8.24
N ALA A 61 -24.81 6.74 -7.07
CA ALA A 61 -24.96 5.78 -5.98
C ALA A 61 -26.44 5.64 -5.61
N SER A 62 -27.20 6.74 -5.61
CA SER A 62 -28.64 6.75 -5.35
C SER A 62 -29.51 6.10 -6.43
N LYS A 63 -28.93 5.54 -7.50
CA LYS A 63 -29.67 4.88 -8.58
C LYS A 63 -29.16 3.47 -8.84
N LEU A 64 -28.15 3.01 -8.08
CA LEU A 64 -27.61 1.68 -8.24
C LEU A 64 -28.71 0.63 -8.00
N PRO A 65 -28.78 -0.40 -8.86
CA PRO A 65 -29.76 -1.46 -8.73
C PRO A 65 -29.46 -2.31 -7.50
N VAL A 66 -30.50 -2.71 -6.78
CA VAL A 66 -30.37 -3.63 -5.65
C VAL A 66 -31.36 -4.77 -5.82
N LYS A 67 -30.86 -6.00 -5.66
CA LYS A 67 -31.66 -7.22 -5.80
C LYS A 67 -32.09 -7.71 -4.43
N LEU A 68 -33.33 -7.38 -4.07
CA LEU A 68 -34.00 -8.04 -2.94
C LEU A 68 -34.45 -9.44 -3.40
N LEU A 69 -34.08 -10.50 -2.67
CA LEU A 69 -34.50 -11.88 -2.95
C LEU A 69 -35.94 -12.15 -2.48
N TRP A 70 -36.84 -11.21 -2.73
CA TRP A 70 -38.26 -11.34 -2.45
C TRP A 70 -38.96 -11.86 -3.71
N ASP A 71 -39.79 -12.88 -3.55
CA ASP A 71 -40.53 -13.55 -4.64
C ASP A 71 -41.80 -12.80 -5.06
N GLY A 72 -42.18 -11.75 -4.33
CA GLY A 72 -43.37 -10.95 -4.60
C GLY A 72 -44.61 -11.38 -3.81
N GLU A 73 -44.51 -12.42 -2.98
CA GLU A 73 -45.61 -12.90 -2.16
C GLU A 73 -45.62 -12.27 -0.75
N GLY A 74 -46.82 -11.99 -0.23
CA GLY A 74 -47.01 -11.43 1.12
C GLY A 74 -46.74 -9.92 1.24
N ASP A 75 -46.66 -9.44 2.48
CA ASP A 75 -46.32 -8.05 2.77
C ASP A 75 -44.80 -7.86 2.75
N ARG A 76 -44.35 -6.89 1.93
CA ARG A 76 -42.93 -6.64 1.69
C ARG A 76 -42.21 -6.08 2.93
N ASP A 77 -42.87 -5.24 3.71
CA ASP A 77 -42.26 -4.63 4.90
C ASP A 77 -42.15 -5.66 6.03
N GLU A 78 -43.14 -6.54 6.18
CA GLU A 78 -43.06 -7.69 7.07
C GLU A 78 -41.94 -8.65 6.64
N PHE A 79 -41.79 -8.94 5.35
CA PHE A 79 -40.68 -9.76 4.83
C PHE A 79 -39.32 -9.17 5.19
N ILE A 80 -39.14 -7.85 4.99
CA ILE A 80 -37.89 -7.16 5.30
C ILE A 80 -37.63 -7.16 6.81
N ALA A 81 -38.63 -6.86 7.64
CA ALA A 81 -38.50 -6.87 9.09
C ALA A 81 -38.15 -8.27 9.62
N ALA A 82 -38.80 -9.31 9.09
CA ALA A 82 -38.51 -10.70 9.44
C ALA A 82 -37.09 -11.09 9.02
N GLY A 83 -36.65 -10.74 7.81
CA GLY A 83 -35.29 -11.00 7.32
C GLY A 83 -34.22 -10.34 8.19
N LEU A 84 -34.39 -9.06 8.52
CA LEU A 84 -33.49 -8.32 9.42
C LEU A 84 -33.41 -8.96 10.81
N ALA A 85 -34.55 -9.31 11.40
CA ALA A 85 -34.59 -9.95 12.72
C ALA A 85 -33.95 -11.35 12.70
N TYR A 86 -34.27 -12.16 11.69
CA TYR A 86 -33.77 -13.52 11.54
C TYR A 86 -32.25 -13.56 11.37
N ASP A 87 -31.72 -12.82 10.39
CA ASP A 87 -30.29 -12.81 10.10
C ASP A 87 -29.50 -12.26 11.30
N HIS A 88 -29.98 -11.15 11.89
CA HIS A 88 -29.32 -10.53 13.03
C HIS A 88 -29.26 -11.47 14.24
N ALA A 89 -30.31 -12.25 14.50
CA ALA A 89 -30.33 -13.24 15.58
C ALA A 89 -29.34 -14.40 15.34
N ARG A 90 -29.04 -14.73 14.08
CA ARG A 90 -28.21 -15.89 13.73
C ARG A 90 -26.72 -15.62 13.92
N ASP A 91 -26.24 -14.50 13.41
CA ASP A 91 -24.81 -14.16 13.45
C ASP A 91 -24.50 -12.68 13.71
N GLY A 92 -25.51 -11.85 13.96
CA GLY A 92 -25.37 -10.41 14.14
C GLY A 92 -25.17 -9.62 12.84
N GLY A 93 -25.18 -10.29 11.69
CA GLY A 93 -25.17 -9.70 10.35
C GLY A 93 -26.53 -9.82 9.65
N TYR A 94 -26.70 -9.17 8.51
CA TYR A 94 -27.88 -9.31 7.63
C TYR A 94 -27.55 -8.90 6.19
N HIS A 95 -28.40 -9.23 5.23
CA HIS A 95 -28.18 -8.79 3.85
C HIS A 95 -28.39 -7.26 3.71
N ALA A 96 -27.43 -6.55 3.11
CA ALA A 96 -27.49 -5.10 2.89
C ALA A 96 -28.72 -4.66 2.07
N ALA A 97 -29.26 -5.53 1.20
CA ALA A 97 -30.46 -5.27 0.42
C ALA A 97 -31.68 -4.88 1.28
N TYR A 98 -31.81 -5.44 2.49
CA TYR A 98 -32.90 -5.09 3.41
C TYR A 98 -32.84 -3.63 3.85
N LEU A 99 -31.64 -3.11 4.16
CA LEU A 99 -31.45 -1.70 4.52
C LEU A 99 -31.70 -0.75 3.36
N VAL A 100 -31.43 -1.19 2.13
CA VAL A 100 -31.72 -0.41 0.93
C VAL A 100 -33.23 -0.37 0.67
N ALA A 101 -33.92 -1.50 0.80
CA ALA A 101 -35.31 -1.67 0.38
C ALA A 101 -36.34 -1.24 1.44
N GLY A 102 -36.04 -1.42 2.73
CA GLY A 102 -37.01 -1.30 3.82
C GLY A 102 -37.38 0.14 4.17
N ALA A 103 -38.53 0.31 4.82
CA ALA A 103 -38.95 1.57 5.40
C ALA A 103 -37.92 2.09 6.43
N GLU A 104 -37.70 3.40 6.46
CA GLU A 104 -36.64 4.01 7.28
C GLU A 104 -36.78 3.70 8.78
N ALA A 105 -38.00 3.76 9.32
CA ALA A 105 -38.27 3.45 10.72
C ALA A 105 -37.90 2.01 11.10
N THR A 106 -38.04 1.07 10.15
CA THR A 106 -37.71 -0.35 10.35
C THR A 106 -36.20 -0.59 10.33
N VAL A 107 -35.49 0.04 9.39
CA VAL A 107 -34.07 -0.27 9.12
C VAL A 107 -33.08 0.54 9.96
N ARG A 108 -33.47 1.74 10.41
CA ARG A 108 -32.58 2.66 11.16
C ARG A 108 -31.96 2.04 12.43
N PRO A 109 -32.69 1.29 13.28
CA PRO A 109 -32.09 0.66 14.47
C PRO A 109 -30.98 -0.36 14.14
N TYR A 110 -31.02 -0.96 12.95
CA TYR A 110 -30.06 -1.97 12.53
C TYR A 110 -28.72 -1.35 12.10
N LEU A 111 -28.71 -0.09 11.63
CA LEU A 111 -27.47 0.64 11.34
C LEU A 111 -26.59 0.76 12.60
N GLU A 112 -27.19 0.92 13.78
CA GLU A 112 -26.45 1.08 15.03
C GLU A 112 -25.94 -0.25 15.59
N ARG A 113 -26.71 -1.34 15.45
CA ARG A 113 -26.51 -2.56 16.25
C ARG A 113 -25.94 -3.76 15.48
N GLY A 114 -25.88 -3.68 14.15
CA GLY A 114 -25.50 -4.81 13.31
C GLY A 114 -24.37 -4.52 12.35
N ARG A 115 -24.13 -5.51 11.49
CA ARG A 115 -23.30 -5.41 10.29
C ARG A 115 -24.09 -5.98 9.11
N ALA A 116 -23.64 -5.72 7.88
CA ALA A 116 -24.19 -6.42 6.74
C ALA A 116 -23.14 -7.12 5.90
N TRP A 117 -23.63 -8.07 5.10
CA TRP A 117 -22.94 -8.56 3.92
C TRP A 117 -23.74 -8.14 2.68
N GLY A 118 -23.05 -7.95 1.57
CA GLY A 118 -23.64 -7.40 0.36
C GLY A 118 -22.60 -7.00 -0.67
N THR A 119 -23.08 -6.37 -1.73
CA THR A 119 -22.26 -5.84 -2.83
C THR A 119 -21.82 -4.40 -2.56
N ALA A 120 -20.78 -3.94 -3.26
CA ALA A 120 -20.35 -2.54 -3.21
C ALA A 120 -21.51 -1.57 -3.49
N ASP A 121 -22.35 -1.91 -4.45
CA ASP A 121 -23.47 -1.09 -4.88
C ASP A 121 -24.51 -0.92 -3.77
N GLU A 122 -24.80 -1.97 -3.01
CA GLU A 122 -25.72 -1.90 -1.87
C GLU A 122 -25.18 -1.00 -0.76
N PHE A 123 -23.89 -1.11 -0.44
CA PHE A 123 -23.26 -0.24 0.57
C PHE A 123 -23.20 1.23 0.12
N LEU A 124 -22.87 1.49 -1.15
CA LEU A 124 -22.94 2.85 -1.72
C LEU A 124 -24.37 3.39 -1.70
N ARG A 125 -25.37 2.54 -1.93
CA ARG A 125 -26.78 2.92 -1.86
C ARG A 125 -27.22 3.26 -0.44
N ILE A 126 -26.73 2.51 0.55
CA ILE A 126 -26.91 2.78 1.98
C ILE A 126 -26.27 4.12 2.36
N LEU A 127 -25.01 4.36 1.97
CA LEU A 127 -24.34 5.65 2.21
C LEU A 127 -25.08 6.82 1.54
N ALA A 128 -25.55 6.65 0.31
CA ALA A 128 -26.31 7.69 -0.39
C ALA A 128 -27.68 7.96 0.27
N ARG A 129 -28.30 6.94 0.88
CA ARG A 129 -29.61 7.02 1.53
C ARG A 129 -29.54 7.61 2.93
N PHE A 130 -28.58 7.19 3.75
CA PHE A 130 -28.48 7.55 5.17
C PHE A 130 -27.36 8.55 5.49
N ASP A 131 -26.58 8.93 4.48
CA ASP A 131 -25.49 9.89 4.60
C ASP A 131 -24.49 9.47 5.70
N SER A 132 -23.87 10.44 6.39
CA SER A 132 -22.91 10.20 7.48
C SER A 132 -23.41 9.21 8.56
N ALA A 133 -24.72 9.07 8.77
CA ALA A 133 -25.27 8.13 9.76
C ALA A 133 -25.00 6.65 9.41
N ALA A 134 -24.63 6.34 8.17
CA ALA A 134 -24.26 4.99 7.76
C ALA A 134 -22.75 4.73 7.75
N VAL A 135 -21.89 5.73 7.97
CA VAL A 135 -20.43 5.56 7.81
C VAL A 135 -19.88 4.48 8.75
N ASP A 136 -20.17 4.58 10.05
CA ASP A 136 -19.72 3.60 11.05
C ASP A 136 -20.29 2.20 10.80
N PHE A 137 -21.48 2.14 10.21
CA PHE A 137 -22.10 0.88 9.83
C PHE A 137 -21.37 0.20 8.66
N VAL A 138 -21.02 0.96 7.62
CA VAL A 138 -20.26 0.43 6.47
C VAL A 138 -18.86 0.02 6.88
N LEU A 139 -18.18 0.81 7.72
CA LEU A 139 -16.86 0.47 8.25
C LEU A 139 -16.88 -0.83 9.07
N ARG A 140 -17.84 -0.99 9.98
CA ARG A 140 -18.03 -2.25 10.73
C ARG A 140 -18.35 -3.45 9.83
N SER A 141 -18.99 -3.21 8.70
CA SER A 141 -19.36 -4.25 7.74
C SER A 141 -18.19 -4.69 6.86
N ASP A 142 -17.14 -3.87 6.73
CA ASP A 142 -15.93 -4.25 5.98
C ASP A 142 -15.11 -5.27 6.75
N ARG A 143 -15.11 -6.52 6.27
CA ARG A 143 -14.27 -7.61 6.81
C ARG A 143 -13.17 -8.04 5.84
N GLY A 144 -12.88 -7.22 4.83
CA GLY A 144 -11.95 -7.59 3.76
C GLY A 144 -12.60 -8.47 2.71
N TYR A 145 -13.86 -8.19 2.38
CA TYR A 145 -14.56 -8.76 1.23
C TYR A 145 -14.67 -7.69 0.12
N SER A 146 -14.31 -8.05 -1.13
CA SER A 146 -14.04 -7.10 -2.23
C SER A 146 -15.14 -6.07 -2.48
N GLY A 147 -16.39 -6.44 -2.23
CA GLY A 147 -17.53 -5.55 -2.34
C GLY A 147 -17.50 -4.37 -1.35
N VAL A 148 -17.28 -4.62 -0.06
CA VAL A 148 -17.47 -3.58 0.96
C VAL A 148 -16.36 -2.54 0.92
N THR A 149 -15.10 -2.96 0.76
CA THR A 149 -13.99 -2.01 0.70
C THR A 149 -14.09 -1.07 -0.51
N ALA A 150 -14.61 -1.54 -1.64
CA ALA A 150 -14.86 -0.67 -2.80
C ALA A 150 -15.90 0.42 -2.49
N ALA A 151 -16.88 0.14 -1.62
CA ALA A 151 -17.86 1.11 -1.17
C ALA A 151 -17.31 2.14 -0.15
N LEU A 152 -16.07 1.95 0.33
CA LEU A 152 -15.38 2.92 1.19
C LEU A 152 -14.72 4.06 0.39
N LEU A 153 -14.72 4.02 -0.95
CA LEU A 153 -14.18 5.10 -1.79
C LEU A 153 -14.64 6.51 -1.39
N PRO A 154 -15.92 6.79 -1.08
CA PRO A 154 -16.36 8.10 -0.62
C PRO A 154 -16.17 8.36 0.87
N VAL A 155 -15.70 7.38 1.66
CA VAL A 155 -15.56 7.47 3.11
C VAL A 155 -14.15 7.93 3.48
N GLY A 156 -14.05 9.02 4.25
CA GLY A 156 -12.80 9.51 4.85
C GLY A 156 -12.81 9.34 6.37
N GLY A 157 -11.67 9.54 7.02
CA GLY A 157 -11.51 9.45 8.48
C GLY A 157 -10.36 8.54 8.92
N SER A 158 -10.09 8.50 10.22
CA SER A 158 -8.93 7.76 10.75
C SER A 158 -9.10 6.24 10.68
N GLU A 159 -10.31 5.74 10.93
CA GLU A 159 -10.59 4.30 10.87
C GLU A 159 -10.40 3.72 9.46
N VAL A 160 -10.91 4.42 8.43
CA VAL A 160 -10.74 4.01 7.03
C VAL A 160 -9.29 4.18 6.56
N THR A 161 -8.58 5.21 7.04
CA THR A 161 -7.14 5.38 6.76
C THR A 161 -6.34 4.18 7.25
N ARG A 162 -6.56 3.78 8.52
CA ARG A 162 -5.94 2.58 9.09
C ARG A 162 -6.29 1.35 8.26
N ARG A 163 -7.57 1.19 7.90
CA ARG A 163 -8.04 0.04 7.12
C ARG A 163 -7.38 -0.06 5.75
N MET A 164 -7.28 1.06 5.03
CA MET A 164 -6.65 1.12 3.71
C MET A 164 -5.13 0.91 3.81
N ALA A 165 -4.48 1.41 4.86
CA ALA A 165 -3.06 1.17 5.12
C ALA A 165 -2.78 -0.31 5.42
N GLU A 166 -3.60 -0.97 6.25
CA GLU A 166 -3.50 -2.41 6.53
C GLU A 166 -3.64 -3.28 5.27
N LEU A 167 -4.59 -2.93 4.39
CA LEU A 167 -4.78 -3.62 3.12
C LEU A 167 -3.62 -3.40 2.15
N LEU A 168 -3.09 -2.18 2.09
CA LEU A 168 -1.95 -1.82 1.24
C LEU A 168 -0.64 -2.47 1.72
N ALA A 169 -0.48 -2.66 3.03
CA ALA A 169 0.69 -3.30 3.63
C ALA A 169 0.61 -4.84 3.67
N GLY A 170 -0.59 -5.40 3.49
CA GLY A 170 -0.82 -6.85 3.49
C GLY A 170 -0.21 -7.57 2.29
N PRO A 171 -0.36 -8.91 2.22
CA PRO A 171 0.07 -9.68 1.06
C PRO A 171 -0.49 -9.08 -0.23
N TYR A 172 0.36 -8.98 -1.26
CA TYR A 172 0.00 -8.35 -2.52
C TYR A 172 -1.20 -9.08 -3.15
N ASP A 173 -2.37 -8.48 -3.01
CA ASP A 173 -3.63 -8.95 -3.58
C ASP A 173 -4.18 -7.86 -4.50
N LEU A 174 -4.05 -8.12 -5.80
CA LEU A 174 -4.45 -7.24 -6.89
C LEU A 174 -5.90 -6.75 -6.77
N ARG A 175 -6.77 -7.47 -6.04
CA ARG A 175 -8.17 -7.07 -5.83
C ARG A 175 -8.28 -5.76 -5.05
N TRP A 176 -7.36 -5.48 -4.15
CA TRP A 176 -7.42 -4.33 -3.22
C TRP A 176 -6.49 -3.21 -3.60
N ASP A 177 -5.33 -3.53 -4.18
CA ASP A 177 -4.27 -2.56 -4.45
C ASP A 177 -4.81 -1.35 -5.24
N SER A 178 -5.53 -1.60 -6.33
CA SER A 178 -6.15 -0.53 -7.13
C SER A 178 -7.18 0.30 -6.37
N THR A 179 -7.95 -0.31 -5.47
CA THR A 179 -8.96 0.40 -4.66
C THR A 179 -8.29 1.25 -3.58
N CYS A 180 -7.29 0.72 -2.89
CA CYS A 180 -6.54 1.42 -1.85
C CYS A 180 -5.78 2.62 -2.45
N ARG A 181 -5.09 2.42 -3.58
CA ARG A 181 -4.39 3.48 -4.31
C ARG A 181 -5.31 4.63 -4.70
N ARG A 182 -6.47 4.32 -5.31
CA ARG A 182 -7.49 5.32 -5.67
C ARG A 182 -8.10 6.00 -4.46
N TRP A 183 -8.26 5.28 -3.36
CA TRP A 183 -8.73 5.87 -2.11
C TRP A 183 -7.73 6.89 -1.57
N PHE A 184 -6.43 6.53 -1.50
CA PHE A 184 -5.41 7.47 -1.04
C PHE A 184 -5.26 8.67 -1.97
N GLU A 185 -5.30 8.51 -3.30
CA GLU A 185 -5.33 9.65 -4.24
C GLU A 185 -6.43 10.66 -3.91
N ARG A 186 -7.59 10.17 -3.48
CA ARG A 186 -8.75 11.01 -3.14
C ARG A 186 -8.65 11.63 -1.74
N HIS A 187 -8.03 10.94 -0.79
CA HIS A 187 -8.11 11.26 0.64
C HIS A 187 -6.76 11.58 1.29
N ILE A 188 -5.67 11.68 0.51
CA ILE A 188 -4.30 11.81 1.04
C ILE A 188 -4.17 12.97 2.04
N ASP A 189 -4.82 14.10 1.78
CA ASP A 189 -4.78 15.27 2.67
C ASP A 189 -5.35 14.96 4.06
N SER A 190 -6.39 14.12 4.12
CA SER A 190 -7.01 13.70 5.37
C SER A 190 -6.38 12.45 5.99
N ALA A 191 -5.63 11.66 5.21
CA ALA A 191 -5.05 10.38 5.61
C ALA A 191 -3.59 10.51 6.05
N ALA A 192 -2.82 11.38 5.38
CA ALA A 192 -1.40 11.56 5.62
C ALA A 192 -1.06 11.91 7.09
N PRO A 193 -1.82 12.75 7.81
CA PRO A 193 -1.53 13.02 9.22
C PRO A 193 -1.57 11.77 10.09
N ASP A 194 -2.44 10.80 9.79
CA ASP A 194 -2.53 9.55 10.55
C ASP A 194 -1.37 8.60 10.23
N LEU A 195 -0.99 8.51 8.96
CA LEU A 195 0.18 7.74 8.53
C LEU A 195 1.47 8.29 9.13
N VAL A 196 1.66 9.61 9.09
CA VAL A 196 2.84 10.29 9.63
C VAL A 196 2.91 10.12 11.14
N ALA A 197 1.80 10.34 11.86
CA ALA A 197 1.77 10.17 13.31
C ALA A 197 2.10 8.72 13.71
N ALA A 198 1.56 7.73 13.00
CA ALA A 198 1.85 6.33 13.23
C ALA A 198 3.32 5.97 12.94
N ALA A 199 3.88 6.46 11.82
CA ALA A 199 5.27 6.21 11.45
C ALA A 199 6.29 6.86 12.41
N LEU A 200 5.95 8.00 13.01
CA LEU A 200 6.80 8.68 14.00
C LEU A 200 6.61 8.15 15.43
N SER A 201 5.56 7.36 15.69
CA SER A 201 5.28 6.81 17.00
C SER A 201 6.29 5.74 17.41
N ALA A 202 6.39 5.46 18.71
CA ALA A 202 7.19 4.35 19.21
C ALA A 202 6.64 3.01 18.65
N PRO A 203 7.49 2.03 18.33
CA PRO A 203 7.04 0.70 17.95
C PRO A 203 6.13 0.12 19.04
N GLN A 204 4.99 -0.44 18.66
CA GLN A 204 4.17 -1.19 19.61
C GLN A 204 4.95 -2.43 20.06
N SER A 205 5.19 -2.56 21.36
CA SER A 205 5.98 -3.65 21.96
C SER A 205 5.31 -5.02 21.84
N ASP A 206 4.08 -5.11 21.34
CA ASP A 206 3.32 -6.34 21.22
C ASP A 206 3.25 -6.84 19.76
N ARG A 207 4.37 -7.36 19.27
CA ARG A 207 4.47 -8.05 17.97
C ARG A 207 3.56 -9.30 17.88
N SER A 208 2.87 -9.71 18.94
CA SER A 208 1.93 -10.85 18.90
C SER A 208 0.62 -10.53 18.15
N ALA A 209 0.39 -9.26 17.81
CA ALA A 209 -0.80 -8.79 17.11
C ALA A 209 -0.67 -8.66 15.59
N VAL A 210 0.48 -9.02 14.98
CA VAL A 210 0.55 -9.23 13.52
C VAL A 210 -0.10 -10.57 13.21
N GLY A 211 -1.42 -10.60 13.35
CA GLY A 211 -2.24 -11.73 12.93
C GLY A 211 -2.12 -11.88 11.43
N ILE A 212 -1.57 -13.01 10.99
CA ILE A 212 -1.72 -13.51 9.62
C ILE A 212 -3.21 -13.39 9.26
N PRO A 213 -3.59 -12.66 8.20
CA PRO A 213 -4.98 -12.58 7.79
C PRO A 213 -5.42 -13.97 7.34
N GLY A 214 -6.23 -14.66 8.15
CA GLY A 214 -6.80 -15.96 7.76
C GLY A 214 -7.10 -16.98 8.87
N ARG A 215 -6.71 -16.77 10.13
CA ARG A 215 -7.17 -17.65 11.23
C ARG A 215 -7.80 -16.86 12.36
N GLY A 216 -9.10 -17.07 12.53
CA GLY A 216 -9.98 -16.30 13.39
C GLY A 216 -9.52 -16.28 14.84
N LYS A 217 -9.37 -15.07 15.37
CA LYS A 217 -9.89 -14.73 16.68
C LYS A 217 -11.19 -13.94 16.49
N PRO A 218 -12.23 -14.20 17.29
CA PRO A 218 -13.35 -13.29 17.37
C PRO A 218 -12.82 -11.95 17.90
N ARG A 219 -12.80 -10.92 17.06
CA ARG A 219 -12.47 -9.54 17.43
C ARG A 219 -13.67 -8.98 18.21
N GLY A 220 -13.81 -9.44 19.45
CA GLY A 220 -14.83 -9.05 20.41
C GLY A 220 -14.18 -8.34 21.58
N GLU A 221 -13.52 -7.22 21.29
CA GLU A 221 -13.16 -6.16 22.23
C GLU A 221 -12.63 -5.01 21.37
N VAL A 222 -13.12 -3.80 21.61
CA VAL A 222 -12.70 -2.59 20.90
C VAL A 222 -11.26 -2.31 21.31
N ALA A 223 -10.32 -2.96 20.63
CA ALA A 223 -8.95 -2.49 20.63
C ALA A 223 -9.01 -1.10 20.00
N THR A 224 -8.81 -0.07 20.82
CA THR A 224 -8.36 1.26 20.40
C THR A 224 -6.98 1.08 19.74
N SER A 225 -6.92 0.38 18.62
CA SER A 225 -5.65 0.01 17.98
C SER A 225 -5.32 1.10 16.98
N ALA A 226 -4.53 2.07 17.46
CA ALA A 226 -3.81 2.99 16.61
C ALA A 226 -3.12 2.21 15.45
N LEU A 227 -3.02 2.84 14.29
CA LEU A 227 -2.29 2.29 13.16
C LEU A 227 -0.85 1.94 13.59
N ASP A 228 -0.43 0.71 13.30
CA ASP A 228 0.91 0.22 13.63
C ASP A 228 1.99 0.95 12.79
N ARG A 229 3.16 1.19 13.41
CA ARG A 229 4.29 1.87 12.77
C ARG A 229 4.78 1.14 11.51
N GLY A 230 4.95 -0.17 11.59
CA GLY A 230 5.44 -0.97 10.44
C GLY A 230 4.45 -0.92 9.28
N THR A 231 3.16 -1.02 9.57
CA THR A 231 2.08 -0.85 8.59
C THR A 231 2.10 0.54 7.96
N ALA A 232 2.28 1.59 8.77
CA ALA A 232 2.40 2.96 8.28
C ALA A 232 3.63 3.12 7.37
N GLU A 233 4.80 2.62 7.76
CA GLU A 233 6.03 2.72 6.96
C GLU A 233 5.89 2.02 5.60
N VAL A 234 5.27 0.83 5.54
CA VAL A 234 4.98 0.15 4.26
C VAL A 234 4.04 0.99 3.41
N ALA A 235 2.95 1.52 3.99
CA ALA A 235 2.02 2.38 3.28
C ALA A 235 2.72 3.65 2.75
N LEU A 236 3.57 4.30 3.55
CA LEU A 236 4.35 5.49 3.15
C LEU A 236 5.21 5.22 1.91
N ARG A 237 5.91 4.07 1.85
CA ARG A 237 6.70 3.69 0.65
C ARG A 237 5.82 3.50 -0.58
N ARG A 238 4.75 2.72 -0.45
CA ARG A 238 3.82 2.44 -1.56
C ARG A 238 3.17 3.70 -2.11
N LEU A 239 2.84 4.65 -1.24
CA LEU A 239 2.25 5.94 -1.60
C LEU A 239 3.28 6.91 -2.19
N ALA A 240 4.53 6.87 -1.72
CA ALA A 240 5.61 7.62 -2.35
C ALA A 240 5.88 7.14 -3.79
N GLU A 241 5.88 5.82 -4.03
CA GLU A 241 5.95 5.23 -5.38
C GLU A 241 4.79 5.65 -6.28
N GLN A 242 3.62 5.95 -5.69
CA GLN A 242 2.44 6.46 -6.39
C GLN A 242 2.51 7.97 -6.69
N GLY A 243 3.58 8.65 -6.29
CA GLY A 243 3.74 10.10 -6.49
C GLY A 243 3.11 10.96 -5.39
N LEU A 244 2.64 10.36 -4.29
CA LEU A 244 2.04 11.08 -3.16
C LEU A 244 3.08 11.54 -2.11
N ARG A 245 4.38 11.42 -2.43
CA ARG A 245 5.48 11.78 -1.52
C ARG A 245 5.39 13.21 -0.99
N ALA A 246 5.04 14.17 -1.83
CA ALA A 246 4.95 15.58 -1.44
C ALA A 246 3.91 15.81 -0.33
N ALA A 247 2.74 15.17 -0.43
CA ALA A 247 1.67 15.27 0.58
C ALA A 247 2.10 14.64 1.91
N LEU A 248 2.82 13.51 1.87
CA LEU A 248 3.36 12.86 3.07
C LEU A 248 4.38 13.75 3.79
N LEU A 249 5.27 14.41 3.05
CA LEU A 249 6.25 15.33 3.61
C LEU A 249 5.60 16.60 4.17
N ALA A 250 4.61 17.16 3.46
CA ALA A 250 3.83 18.30 3.94
C ALA A 250 3.10 17.98 5.26
N ALA A 251 2.51 16.79 5.37
CA ALA A 251 1.89 16.33 6.62
C ALA A 251 2.89 16.14 7.78
N ALA A 252 4.18 16.05 7.48
CA ALA A 252 5.25 15.92 8.47
C ALA A 252 5.80 17.27 8.96
N GLU A 253 5.50 18.39 8.28
CA GLU A 253 5.98 19.73 8.65
C GLU A 253 5.69 20.15 10.10
N PRO A 254 4.51 19.82 10.71
CA PRO A 254 4.24 20.15 12.11
C PRO A 254 5.20 19.49 13.11
N TYR A 255 5.89 18.42 12.71
CA TYR A 255 6.90 17.73 13.52
C TYR A 255 8.31 18.28 13.30
N GLY A 256 8.46 19.39 12.56
CA GLY A 256 9.72 20.05 12.32
C GLY A 256 10.64 19.30 11.33
N PRO A 257 11.85 19.82 11.09
CA PRO A 257 12.77 19.27 10.09
C PRO A 257 13.18 17.81 10.36
N GLU A 258 13.26 17.43 11.64
CA GLU A 258 13.56 16.06 12.05
C GLU A 258 12.42 15.09 11.67
N GLY A 259 11.16 15.48 11.91
CA GLY A 259 10.00 14.68 11.51
C GLY A 259 9.88 14.54 9.99
N VAL A 260 10.11 15.62 9.25
CA VAL A 260 10.14 15.59 7.78
C VAL A 260 11.24 14.64 7.27
N ALA A 261 12.44 14.72 7.84
CA ALA A 261 13.55 13.82 7.47
C ALA A 261 13.23 12.35 7.79
N ALA A 262 12.60 12.09 8.95
CA ALA A 262 12.17 10.76 9.34
C ALA A 262 11.13 10.17 8.39
N ILE A 263 10.13 10.96 7.97
CA ILE A 263 9.13 10.52 6.98
C ILE A 263 9.75 10.35 5.59
N ALA A 264 10.66 11.24 5.18
CA ALA A 264 11.39 11.11 3.92
C ALA A 264 12.19 9.80 3.85
N ALA A 265 12.80 9.40 4.97
CA ALA A 265 13.49 8.12 5.09
C ALA A 265 12.50 6.94 5.13
N ALA A 266 11.44 7.01 5.95
CA ALA A 266 10.43 5.95 6.03
C ALA A 266 9.77 5.64 4.67
N ALA A 267 9.62 6.65 3.83
CA ALA A 267 9.05 6.58 2.49
C ALA A 267 10.08 6.31 1.38
N ASP A 268 11.37 6.15 1.69
CA ASP A 268 12.41 5.85 0.71
C ASP A 268 12.39 4.36 0.33
N PRO A 269 12.10 4.01 -0.93
CA PRO A 269 12.01 2.61 -1.35
C PRO A 269 13.38 1.90 -1.36
N LEU A 270 14.51 2.63 -1.38
CA LEU A 270 15.85 2.05 -1.18
C LEU A 270 16.06 1.55 0.25
N LEU A 271 15.17 1.89 1.16
CA LEU A 271 15.24 1.50 2.56
C LEU A 271 14.36 0.29 2.89
N GLU A 272 13.67 -0.28 1.90
CA GLU A 272 13.00 -1.58 1.99
C GLU A 272 14.03 -2.71 1.82
N LEU A 273 14.69 -3.04 2.91
CA LEU A 273 15.76 -4.04 2.95
C LEU A 273 15.26 -5.38 3.52
N PRO A 274 15.78 -6.52 3.04
CA PRO A 274 15.55 -7.80 3.70
C PRO A 274 16.21 -7.83 5.09
N ASP A 275 15.68 -8.67 6.00
CA ASP A 275 16.25 -8.88 7.34
C ASP A 275 17.73 -9.27 7.30
N LYS A 276 18.13 -9.99 6.24
CA LYS A 276 19.51 -10.36 5.97
C LYS A 276 19.87 -9.98 4.55
N ILE A 277 20.90 -9.16 4.42
CA ILE A 277 21.51 -8.83 3.14
C ILE A 277 22.12 -10.11 2.54
N PRO A 278 21.75 -10.48 1.31
CA PRO A 278 22.30 -11.67 0.66
C PRO A 278 23.79 -11.48 0.38
N ALA A 279 24.57 -12.52 0.67
CA ALA A 279 25.95 -12.60 0.20
C ALA A 279 25.94 -12.91 -1.30
N LEU A 280 26.88 -12.31 -2.04
CA LEU A 280 27.09 -12.69 -3.43
C LEU A 280 27.65 -14.12 -3.48
N PRO A 281 27.23 -14.93 -4.45
CA PRO A 281 27.73 -16.29 -4.58
C PRO A 281 29.18 -16.30 -5.08
N ASP A 282 29.97 -17.28 -4.65
CA ASP A 282 31.42 -17.35 -4.91
C ASP A 282 31.79 -17.43 -6.41
N TRP A 283 30.87 -17.88 -7.27
CA TRP A 283 31.08 -17.94 -8.72
C TRP A 283 31.02 -16.55 -9.37
N LEU A 284 30.33 -15.59 -8.76
CA LEU A 284 30.12 -14.27 -9.33
C LEU A 284 31.35 -13.39 -9.10
N THR A 285 32.00 -12.98 -10.19
CA THR A 285 33.15 -12.07 -10.12
C THR A 285 32.80 -10.72 -10.79
N PRO A 286 32.40 -9.68 -10.04
CA PRO A 286 31.90 -8.41 -10.60
C PRO A 286 32.86 -7.72 -11.60
N ASN A 287 34.17 -7.87 -11.43
CA ASN A 287 35.16 -7.27 -12.33
C ASN A 287 35.30 -7.95 -13.70
N ARG A 288 34.67 -9.12 -13.89
CA ARG A 288 34.66 -9.86 -15.16
C ARG A 288 33.40 -9.60 -15.99
N LEU A 289 32.38 -8.97 -15.41
CA LEU A 289 31.15 -8.64 -16.10
C LEU A 289 31.39 -7.48 -17.09
N PRO A 290 30.62 -7.41 -18.19
CA PRO A 290 30.64 -6.27 -19.10
C PRO A 290 30.42 -4.94 -18.37
N PRO A 291 31.13 -3.86 -18.75
CA PRO A 291 31.01 -2.58 -18.07
C PRO A 291 29.64 -1.96 -18.31
N ILE A 292 28.98 -1.50 -17.24
CA ILE A 292 27.77 -0.68 -17.36
C ILE A 292 28.19 0.77 -17.61
N ILE A 293 27.70 1.37 -18.68
CA ILE A 293 28.08 2.72 -19.12
C ILE A 293 27.01 3.72 -18.70
N LEU A 294 27.40 4.78 -17.99
CA LEU A 294 26.51 5.86 -17.55
C LEU A 294 26.03 6.69 -18.75
N ARG A 295 24.73 6.97 -18.83
CA ARG A 295 24.13 7.74 -19.93
C ARG A 295 24.67 9.16 -20.01
N ASP A 296 24.86 9.81 -18.87
CA ASP A 296 25.16 11.25 -18.81
C ASP A 296 26.62 11.57 -19.13
N SER A 297 27.55 10.75 -18.63
CA SER A 297 29.00 10.96 -18.79
C SER A 297 29.65 10.06 -19.84
N GLY A 298 29.05 8.91 -20.17
CA GLY A 298 29.70 7.87 -20.94
C GLY A 298 30.80 7.12 -20.18
N ASN A 299 31.00 7.41 -18.89
CA ASN A 299 31.95 6.69 -18.04
C ASN A 299 31.38 5.33 -17.62
N ARG A 300 32.26 4.36 -17.34
CA ARG A 300 31.84 3.07 -16.79
C ARG A 300 31.63 3.14 -15.28
N LEU A 301 30.65 2.42 -14.78
CA LEU A 301 30.49 2.18 -13.34
C LEU A 301 31.76 1.51 -12.78
N PRO A 302 32.33 2.01 -11.67
CA PRO A 302 33.47 1.36 -11.03
C PRO A 302 33.07 0.02 -10.42
N VAL A 303 34.05 -0.87 -10.23
CA VAL A 303 33.83 -2.26 -9.79
C VAL A 303 33.11 -2.35 -8.44
N GLU A 304 33.37 -1.40 -7.54
CA GLU A 304 32.72 -1.29 -6.25
C GLU A 304 31.22 -1.06 -6.44
N ALA A 305 30.83 -0.14 -7.32
CA ALA A 305 29.42 0.13 -7.63
C ALA A 305 28.74 -1.04 -8.36
N VAL A 306 29.47 -1.76 -9.23
CA VAL A 306 28.97 -3.00 -9.85
C VAL A 306 28.71 -4.08 -8.79
N THR A 307 29.60 -4.20 -7.81
CA THR A 307 29.42 -5.16 -6.69
C THR A 307 28.16 -4.83 -5.89
N VAL A 308 27.94 -3.55 -5.59
CA VAL A 308 26.72 -3.06 -4.94
C VAL A 308 25.48 -3.39 -5.78
N PHE A 309 25.54 -3.19 -7.10
CA PHE A 309 24.43 -3.52 -8.00
C PHE A 309 24.13 -5.03 -8.04
N CYS A 310 25.15 -5.88 -8.07
CA CYS A 310 24.96 -7.33 -7.95
C CYS A 310 24.24 -7.70 -6.65
N THR A 311 24.55 -7.05 -5.54
CA THR A 311 23.84 -7.29 -4.26
C THR A 311 22.39 -6.84 -4.36
N MET A 312 22.08 -5.71 -5.00
CA MET A 312 20.71 -5.25 -5.26
C MET A 312 19.92 -6.24 -6.12
N LEU A 313 20.55 -6.85 -7.13
CA LEU A 313 19.94 -7.92 -7.92
C LEU A 313 19.66 -9.16 -7.07
N ALA A 314 20.58 -9.54 -6.19
CA ALA A 314 20.40 -10.66 -5.26
C ALA A 314 19.29 -10.43 -4.20
N MET A 315 18.95 -9.16 -3.90
CA MET A 315 17.79 -8.82 -3.05
C MET A 315 16.46 -8.95 -3.80
N SER A 316 16.48 -8.98 -5.13
CA SER A 316 15.27 -9.09 -5.94
C SER A 316 14.80 -10.54 -6.05
N GLY A 317 13.51 -10.73 -6.26
CA GLY A 317 12.88 -12.05 -6.42
C GLY A 317 11.68 -12.03 -7.36
N PRO A 318 11.03 -13.19 -7.58
CA PRO A 318 9.97 -13.32 -8.59
C PRO A 318 8.77 -12.39 -8.40
N ALA A 319 8.46 -12.02 -7.15
CA ALA A 319 7.33 -11.16 -6.80
C ALA A 319 7.71 -9.70 -6.51
N HIS A 320 9.01 -9.38 -6.42
CA HIS A 320 9.47 -8.07 -5.99
C HIS A 320 10.86 -7.76 -6.55
N THR A 321 11.01 -6.59 -7.17
CA THR A 321 12.31 -6.06 -7.60
C THR A 321 12.73 -4.97 -6.63
N TYR A 322 13.93 -5.11 -6.05
CA TYR A 322 14.48 -4.09 -5.16
C TYR A 322 14.64 -2.76 -5.90
N ALA A 323 14.24 -1.66 -5.26
CA ALA A 323 14.11 -0.35 -5.90
C ALA A 323 15.40 0.14 -6.57
N GLY A 324 16.56 -0.16 -5.98
CA GLY A 324 17.86 0.24 -6.54
C GLY A 324 18.15 -0.32 -7.93
N VAL A 325 17.51 -1.42 -8.34
CA VAL A 325 17.65 -1.98 -9.69
C VAL A 325 17.07 -1.03 -10.74
N ARG A 326 15.91 -0.40 -10.45
CA ARG A 326 15.28 0.57 -11.36
C ARG A 326 16.12 1.84 -11.47
N GLU A 327 16.72 2.28 -10.38
CA GLU A 327 17.61 3.44 -10.37
C GLU A 327 18.86 3.19 -11.25
N ILE A 328 19.45 2.00 -11.18
CA ILE A 328 20.58 1.63 -12.04
C ILE A 328 20.18 1.51 -13.51
N ALA A 329 19.00 0.93 -13.79
CA ALA A 329 18.47 0.84 -15.14
C ALA A 329 18.27 2.23 -15.79
N ALA A 330 17.91 3.23 -14.98
CA ALA A 330 17.80 4.62 -15.43
C ALA A 330 19.16 5.28 -15.68
N LEU A 331 20.19 4.97 -14.89
CA LEU A 331 21.55 5.52 -15.03
C LEU A 331 22.33 4.95 -16.22
N GLY A 332 22.20 3.64 -16.48
CA GLY A 332 23.00 2.92 -17.49
C GLY A 332 22.41 2.98 -18.90
N THR A 333 23.26 2.95 -19.92
CA THR A 333 22.83 2.82 -21.33
C THR A 333 22.16 1.46 -21.55
N PRO A 334 21.08 1.37 -22.36
CA PRO A 334 20.35 0.11 -22.58
C PRO A 334 21.24 -1.04 -23.07
N GLU A 335 22.19 -0.73 -23.96
CA GLU A 335 23.10 -1.71 -24.57
C GLU A 335 24.04 -2.30 -23.52
N SER A 336 24.69 -1.46 -22.71
CA SER A 336 25.61 -1.92 -21.67
C SER A 336 24.91 -2.73 -20.57
N LEU A 337 23.67 -2.38 -20.24
CA LEU A 337 22.86 -3.12 -19.28
C LEU A 337 22.45 -4.49 -19.83
N ALA A 338 22.11 -4.57 -21.12
CA ALA A 338 21.78 -5.83 -21.77
C ALA A 338 23.00 -6.77 -21.76
N ASP A 339 24.16 -6.28 -22.20
CA ASP A 339 25.41 -7.06 -22.20
C ASP A 339 25.76 -7.56 -20.78
N PHE A 340 25.66 -6.68 -19.78
CA PHE A 340 25.89 -7.03 -18.38
C PHE A 340 24.97 -8.16 -17.89
N VAL A 341 23.66 -8.03 -18.12
CA VAL A 341 22.68 -9.01 -17.65
C VAL A 341 22.84 -10.34 -18.38
N PHE A 342 23.12 -10.32 -19.69
CA PHE A 342 23.36 -11.54 -20.45
C PHE A 342 24.55 -12.34 -19.89
N GLU A 343 25.71 -11.70 -19.70
CA GLU A 343 26.88 -12.38 -19.15
C GLU A 343 26.60 -12.91 -17.74
N LEU A 344 25.88 -12.15 -16.90
CA LEU A 344 25.51 -12.57 -15.55
C LEU A 344 24.73 -13.90 -15.51
N PHE A 345 23.93 -14.19 -16.55
CA PHE A 345 23.21 -15.45 -16.70
C PHE A 345 24.03 -16.57 -17.35
N GLU A 346 25.11 -16.25 -18.07
CA GLU A 346 25.97 -17.22 -18.74
C GLU A 346 27.20 -17.66 -17.91
N THR A 347 27.57 -16.90 -16.86
CA THR A 347 28.59 -17.28 -15.86
C THR A 347 28.21 -18.44 -14.96
#